data_AF-A0A7K2M8F7-F1
#
_entry.id   AF-A0A7K2M8F7-F1
#
_cell.length_a   1.000
_cell.length_b   1.000
_cell.length_c   1.000
_cell.angle_alpha   90.00
_cell.angle_beta   90.00
_cell.angle_gamma   90.00
#
_symmetry.space_group_name_H-M   'P 1'
#
loop_
_entity.id
_entity.type
_entity.pdbx_description
1 polymer ?
#
loop_
_entity_poly.entity_id
_entity_poly.type
_entity_poly.pdbx_seq_one_letter_code
_entity_poly.pdbx_strand_id
1 'polypeptide(L)'
;MSDGPPPQTLPAPPLPLSLPARLYLLAWDTSRRRLTGADRLPHLVRAGALTELVRRGLLVDDDGIATPVDLDARTGDAVLDGLLDLVRESCPRRWRTWVTLRARYTLVAVREQLAAEGYLRAEKRRVFGVFPTVEYVLERVAAVDALRAEARQVLDGDRPAAEVTELTAAA
;
A
#
# COMPACT_ATOMS: atom_id res chain seq x y z
N MET A 1 11.82 41.99 -22.76
CA MET A 1 12.66 40.93 -22.17
C MET A 1 11.77 40.27 -21.11
N SER A 2 11.02 39.24 -21.51
CA SER A 2 9.99 38.62 -20.66
C SER A 2 10.61 37.61 -19.72
N ASP A 3 10.40 37.81 -18.43
CA ASP A 3 10.66 36.83 -17.38
C ASP A 3 9.45 35.89 -17.36
N GLY A 4 9.61 34.68 -17.91
CA GLY A 4 8.57 33.66 -17.91
C GLY A 4 8.39 33.07 -16.51
N PRO A 5 7.17 32.64 -16.12
CA PRO A 5 6.98 32.00 -14.83
C PRO A 5 7.89 30.76 -14.74
N PRO A 6 8.49 30.49 -13.57
CA PRO A 6 9.36 29.32 -13.41
C PRO A 6 8.58 28.05 -13.80
N PRO A 7 9.25 27.05 -14.41
CA PRO A 7 8.60 25.80 -14.74
C PRO A 7 8.02 25.20 -13.46
N GLN A 8 6.69 25.13 -13.41
CA GLN A 8 5.98 24.40 -12.37
C GLN A 8 6.37 22.94 -12.57
N THR A 9 7.33 22.44 -11.80
CA THR A 9 7.65 21.01 -11.76
C THR A 9 6.41 20.31 -11.20
N LEU A 10 5.50 19.92 -12.09
CA LEU A 10 4.40 19.02 -11.76
C LEU A 10 5.05 17.84 -11.03
N PRO A 11 4.61 17.51 -9.79
CA PRO A 11 5.14 16.35 -9.11
C PRO A 11 4.96 15.17 -10.06
N ALA A 12 6.05 14.46 -10.33
CA ALA A 12 6.00 13.25 -11.15
C ALA A 12 4.84 12.38 -10.64
N PRO A 13 3.99 11.85 -11.55
CA PRO A 13 2.92 10.97 -11.12
C PRO A 13 3.57 9.87 -10.26
N PRO A 14 3.06 9.59 -9.05
CA PRO A 14 3.60 8.51 -8.25
C PRO A 14 3.59 7.26 -9.13
N LEU A 15 4.71 6.52 -9.17
CA LEU A 15 4.73 5.16 -9.73
C LEU A 15 3.47 4.42 -9.27
N PRO A 16 2.87 3.53 -10.08
CA PRO A 16 1.62 2.87 -9.71
C PRO A 16 1.85 2.03 -8.45
N LEU A 17 1.60 2.64 -7.30
CA LEU A 17 1.75 2.02 -5.99
C LEU A 17 0.73 0.90 -5.86
N SER A 18 1.16 -0.25 -5.37
CA SER A 18 0.23 -1.32 -5.03
C SER A 18 -0.77 -0.86 -3.97
N LEU A 19 -1.98 -1.42 -3.97
CA LEU A 19 -3.02 -1.08 -2.99
C LEU A 19 -2.55 -1.08 -1.53
N PRO A 20 -1.77 -2.07 -1.01
CA PRO A 20 -1.28 -2.02 0.36
C PRO A 20 -0.37 -0.81 0.64
N ALA A 21 0.45 -0.40 -0.33
CA ALA A 21 1.29 0.79 -0.24
C ALA A 21 0.46 2.08 -0.20
N ARG A 22 -0.54 2.20 -1.09
CA ARG A 22 -1.48 3.34 -1.10
C ARG A 22 -2.23 3.46 0.22
N LEU A 23 -2.75 2.35 0.76
CA LEU A 23 -3.46 2.34 2.04
C LEU A 23 -2.56 2.73 3.22
N TYR A 24 -1.30 2.29 3.21
CA TYR A 24 -0.33 2.71 4.23
C TYR A 24 -0.10 4.24 4.18
N LEU A 25 0.12 4.81 2.98
CA LEU A 25 0.31 6.25 2.81
C LEU A 25 -0.96 7.05 3.18
N LEU A 26 -2.15 6.55 2.84
CA LEU A 26 -3.43 7.17 3.22
C LEU A 26 -3.69 7.15 4.73
N ALA A 27 -2.97 6.33 5.52
CA ALA A 27 -3.05 6.36 6.97
C ALA A 27 -2.25 7.51 7.61
N TRP A 28 -1.40 8.21 6.87
CA TRP A 28 -0.58 9.33 7.35
C TRP A 28 -1.34 10.65 7.40
N ASP A 29 -1.56 11.22 8.58
CA ASP A 29 -1.92 12.63 8.71
C ASP A 29 -0.71 13.49 8.26
N THR A 30 -0.82 14.10 7.09
CA THR A 30 0.23 14.92 6.47
C THR A 30 0.44 16.24 7.21
N SER A 31 -0.59 16.77 7.87
CA SER A 31 -0.51 18.00 8.68
C SER A 31 0.25 17.76 9.99
N ARG A 32 0.02 16.63 10.65
CA ARG A 32 0.68 16.27 11.92
C ARG A 32 1.93 15.41 11.73
N ARG A 33 2.20 14.97 10.51
CA ARG A 33 3.23 13.98 10.15
C ARG A 33 3.21 12.77 11.08
N ARG A 34 2.03 12.15 11.24
CA ARG A 34 1.85 10.95 12.07
C ARG A 34 0.85 9.98 11.45
N LEU A 35 1.03 8.69 11.75
CA LEU A 35 0.06 7.66 11.39
C LEU A 35 -1.19 7.74 12.28
N THR A 36 -2.34 7.52 11.66
CA THR A 36 -3.64 7.34 12.33
C THR A 36 -4.00 5.86 12.39
N GLY A 37 -4.72 5.43 13.44
CA GLY A 37 -5.21 4.03 13.56
C GLY A 37 -4.11 2.97 13.56
N ALA A 38 -2.99 3.22 14.24
CA ALA A 38 -1.80 2.36 14.21
C ALA A 38 -2.06 0.91 14.62
N ASP A 39 -3.06 0.65 15.46
CA ASP A 39 -3.52 -0.67 15.90
C ASP A 39 -4.16 -1.49 14.76
N ARG A 40 -4.90 -0.83 13.87
CA ARG A 40 -5.59 -1.48 12.73
C ARG A 40 -4.76 -1.50 11.47
N LEU A 41 -3.73 -0.67 11.39
CA LEU A 41 -2.88 -0.52 10.21
C LEU A 41 -2.31 -1.83 9.66
N PRO A 42 -1.80 -2.80 10.46
CA PRO A 42 -1.33 -4.07 9.93
C PRO A 42 -2.43 -4.83 9.17
N HIS A 43 -3.65 -4.84 9.70
CA HIS A 43 -4.80 -5.52 9.12
C HIS A 43 -5.29 -4.83 7.86
N LEU A 44 -5.32 -3.49 7.85
CA LEU A 44 -5.70 -2.70 6.68
C LEU A 44 -4.74 -2.96 5.51
N VAL A 45 -3.44 -2.89 5.78
CA VAL A 45 -2.40 -3.14 4.76
C VAL A 45 -2.46 -4.59 4.26
N ARG A 46 -2.62 -5.55 5.17
CA ARG A 46 -2.76 -6.98 4.82
C ARG A 46 -4.00 -7.23 3.95
N ALA A 47 -5.15 -6.65 4.30
CA ALA A 47 -6.37 -6.75 3.51
C ALA A 47 -6.22 -6.12 2.13
N GLY A 48 -5.54 -4.97 2.03
CA GLY A 48 -5.21 -4.34 0.75
C GLY A 48 -4.34 -5.24 -0.14
N ALA A 49 -3.33 -5.89 0.44
CA ALA A 49 -2.48 -6.82 -0.30
C ALA A 49 -3.26 -8.04 -0.82
N LEU A 50 -4.11 -8.65 0.02
CA LEU A 50 -4.97 -9.76 -0.40
C LEU A 50 -5.96 -9.33 -1.49
N THR A 51 -6.56 -8.15 -1.36
CA THR A 51 -7.49 -7.59 -2.36
C THR A 51 -6.80 -7.39 -3.70
N GLU A 52 -5.58 -6.85 -3.69
CA GLU A 52 -4.78 -6.65 -4.90
C GLU A 52 -4.44 -7.98 -5.58
N LEU A 53 -4.09 -9.01 -4.81
CA LEU A 53 -3.83 -10.36 -5.34
C LEU A 53 -5.08 -10.97 -5.99
N VAL A 54 -6.27 -10.77 -5.40
CA VAL A 54 -7.55 -11.18 -6.01
C VAL A 54 -7.82 -10.41 -7.29
N ARG A 55 -7.64 -9.08 -7.28
CA ARG A 55 -7.83 -8.24 -8.48
C ARG A 55 -6.89 -8.62 -9.63
N ARG A 56 -5.70 -9.13 -9.31
CA ARG A 56 -4.73 -9.64 -10.28
C ARG A 56 -4.98 -11.09 -10.69
N GLY A 57 -6.00 -11.76 -10.14
CA GLY A 57 -6.33 -13.14 -10.46
C GLY A 57 -5.35 -14.18 -9.90
N LEU A 58 -4.58 -13.83 -8.87
CA LEU A 58 -3.57 -14.72 -8.28
C LEU A 58 -4.09 -15.50 -7.06
N LEU A 59 -5.13 -14.96 -6.42
CA LEU A 59 -5.91 -15.63 -5.39
C LEU A 59 -7.37 -15.67 -5.82
N VAL A 60 -8.02 -16.79 -5.56
CA VAL A 60 -9.47 -16.97 -5.71
C VAL A 60 -10.09 -17.37 -4.39
N ASP A 61 -11.39 -17.11 -4.26
CA ASP A 61 -12.19 -17.70 -3.21
C ASP A 61 -12.61 -19.12 -3.62
N ASP A 62 -12.27 -20.09 -2.78
CA ASP A 62 -12.74 -21.46 -2.86
C ASP A 62 -13.45 -21.82 -1.56
N ASP A 63 -14.79 -21.71 -1.54
CA ASP A 63 -15.62 -21.93 -0.34
C ASP A 63 -15.15 -21.13 0.90
N GLY A 64 -14.84 -19.84 0.70
CA GLY A 64 -14.35 -18.96 1.77
C GLY A 64 -12.87 -19.15 2.14
N ILE A 65 -12.14 -20.01 1.43
CA ILE A 65 -10.69 -20.22 1.54
C ILE A 65 -9.99 -19.37 0.49
N ALA A 66 -8.90 -18.70 0.89
CA ALA A 66 -8.04 -18.01 -0.06
C ALA A 66 -7.10 -19.02 -0.73
N THR A 67 -7.30 -19.27 -2.02
CA THR A 67 -6.60 -20.32 -2.77
C THR A 67 -5.76 -19.72 -3.89
N PRO A 68 -4.45 -20.04 -3.98
CA PRO A 68 -3.60 -19.66 -5.10
C PRO A 68 -4.07 -20.27 -6.42
N VAL A 69 -4.12 -19.47 -7.49
CA VAL A 69 -4.54 -19.94 -8.82
C VAL A 69 -3.43 -20.72 -9.53
N ASP A 70 -2.17 -20.28 -9.35
CA ASP A 70 -0.99 -20.87 -9.98
C ASP A 70 0.18 -20.82 -8.97
N LEU A 71 1.07 -21.81 -8.99
CA LEU A 71 2.26 -21.89 -8.15
C LEU A 71 3.41 -21.01 -8.66
N ASP A 72 3.46 -20.74 -9.96
CA ASP A 72 4.57 -20.00 -10.58
C ASP A 72 4.26 -18.53 -10.84
N ALA A 73 2.98 -18.14 -10.84
CA ALA A 73 2.59 -16.75 -11.11
C ALA A 73 3.21 -15.74 -10.12
N ARG A 74 3.60 -14.58 -10.62
CA ARG A 74 4.22 -13.50 -9.84
C ARG A 74 3.60 -12.15 -10.20
N THR A 75 3.59 -11.24 -9.23
CA THR A 75 3.12 -9.86 -9.38
C THR A 75 4.21 -8.89 -9.81
N GLY A 76 5.48 -9.22 -9.54
CA GLY A 76 6.61 -8.29 -9.66
C GLY A 76 6.71 -7.28 -8.52
N ASP A 77 5.79 -7.31 -7.55
CA ASP A 77 5.84 -6.53 -6.31
C ASP A 77 6.25 -7.48 -5.18
N ALA A 78 7.41 -7.21 -4.56
CA ALA A 78 8.00 -8.10 -3.57
C ALA A 78 7.12 -8.30 -2.32
N VAL A 79 6.30 -7.32 -1.95
CA VAL A 79 5.36 -7.43 -0.82
C VAL A 79 4.24 -8.40 -1.17
N LEU A 80 3.67 -8.27 -2.37
CA LEU A 80 2.58 -9.13 -2.83
C LEU A 80 3.08 -10.55 -3.09
N ASP A 81 4.25 -10.70 -3.71
CA ASP A 81 4.88 -11.99 -3.98
C ASP A 81 5.23 -12.72 -2.68
N GLY A 82 5.80 -12.03 -1.70
CA GLY A 82 6.08 -12.61 -0.38
C GLY A 82 4.81 -13.03 0.37
N LEU A 83 3.69 -12.30 0.20
CA LEU A 83 2.40 -12.73 0.74
C LEU A 83 1.84 -13.95 -0.02
N LEU A 84 1.92 -13.96 -1.34
CA LEU A 84 1.44 -15.05 -2.17
C LEU A 84 2.18 -16.36 -1.86
N ASP A 85 3.50 -16.29 -1.69
CA ASP A 85 4.33 -17.44 -1.31
C ASP A 85 3.93 -17.95 0.10
N LEU A 86 3.69 -17.06 1.06
CA LEU A 86 3.15 -17.46 2.37
C LEU A 86 1.81 -18.20 2.25
N VAL A 87 0.93 -17.82 1.32
CA VAL A 87 -0.34 -18.52 1.10
C VAL A 87 -0.10 -19.90 0.50
N ARG A 88 0.76 -20.01 -0.52
CA ARG A 88 1.13 -21.27 -1.18
C ARG A 88 1.74 -22.29 -0.23
N GLU A 89 2.59 -21.83 0.68
CA GLU A 89 3.31 -22.69 1.63
C GLU A 89 2.48 -23.04 2.87
N SER A 90 1.28 -22.46 3.04
CA SER A 90 0.42 -22.74 4.19
C SER A 90 -0.60 -23.83 3.91
N CYS A 91 -1.19 -24.35 4.99
CA CYS A 91 -2.43 -25.11 4.87
C CYS A 91 -3.60 -24.20 4.41
N PRO A 92 -4.66 -24.76 3.81
CA PRO A 92 -5.86 -24.00 3.43
C PRO A 92 -6.43 -23.21 4.59
N ARG A 93 -6.66 -21.91 4.39
CA ARG A 93 -7.13 -20.99 5.43
C ARG A 93 -8.17 -20.02 4.89
N ARG A 94 -9.13 -19.69 5.77
CA ARG A 94 -10.18 -18.70 5.49
C ARG A 94 -9.61 -17.30 5.37
N TRP A 95 -10.26 -16.44 4.59
CA TRP A 95 -9.87 -15.02 4.41
C TRP A 95 -9.66 -14.26 5.72
N ARG A 96 -10.57 -14.40 6.68
CA ARG A 96 -10.47 -13.74 7.99
C ARG A 96 -9.16 -14.10 8.72
N THR A 97 -8.70 -15.34 8.57
CA THR A 97 -7.43 -15.78 9.12
C THR A 97 -6.29 -15.09 8.38
N TRP A 98 -6.30 -15.00 7.06
CA TRP A 98 -5.24 -14.35 6.28
C TRP A 98 -5.09 -12.85 6.56
N VAL A 99 -6.19 -12.15 6.82
CA VAL A 99 -6.18 -10.72 7.17
C VAL A 99 -5.48 -10.45 8.50
N THR A 100 -5.55 -11.37 9.46
CA THR A 100 -5.02 -11.19 10.82
C THR A 100 -3.69 -11.89 11.02
N LEU A 101 -3.55 -13.11 10.50
CA LEU A 101 -2.38 -13.95 10.65
C LEU A 101 -1.15 -13.23 10.11
N ARG A 102 -0.20 -12.96 11.01
CA ARG A 102 1.11 -12.41 10.64
C ARG A 102 1.02 -11.10 9.84
N ALA A 103 -0.07 -10.33 9.99
CA ALA A 103 -0.32 -9.10 9.24
C ALA A 103 0.80 -8.05 9.40
N ARG A 104 1.52 -8.08 10.54
CA ARG A 104 2.67 -7.21 10.81
C ARG A 104 3.83 -7.42 9.82
N TYR A 105 4.02 -8.61 9.27
CA TYR A 105 5.09 -8.86 8.30
C TYR A 105 4.83 -8.12 6.98
N THR A 106 3.59 -8.15 6.47
CA THR A 106 3.21 -7.34 5.29
C THR A 106 3.40 -5.86 5.57
N LEU A 107 3.02 -5.38 6.76
CA LEU A 107 3.24 -3.97 7.13
C LEU A 107 4.72 -3.58 7.13
N VAL A 108 5.60 -4.44 7.65
CA VAL A 108 7.05 -4.19 7.65
C VAL A 108 7.58 -4.15 6.21
N ALA A 109 7.24 -5.14 5.39
CA ALA A 109 7.67 -5.20 3.99
C ALA A 109 7.20 -3.97 3.19
N VAL A 110 5.96 -3.51 3.39
CA VAL A 110 5.46 -2.27 2.75
C VAL A 110 6.26 -1.04 3.18
N ARG A 111 6.63 -0.94 4.47
CA ARG A 111 7.45 0.19 4.95
C ARG A 111 8.84 0.17 4.32
N GLU A 112 9.45 -1.00 4.21
CA GLU A 112 10.76 -1.17 3.60
C GLU A 112 10.71 -0.83 2.10
N GLN A 113 9.71 -1.32 1.38
CA GLN A 113 9.49 -0.97 -0.03
C GLN A 113 9.30 0.54 -0.20
N LEU A 114 8.40 1.15 0.57
CA LEU A 114 8.16 2.60 0.50
C LEU A 114 9.39 3.43 0.91
N ALA A 115 10.26 2.91 1.77
CA ALA A 115 11.52 3.54 2.08
C ALA A 115 12.52 3.43 0.91
N ALA A 116 12.61 2.26 0.28
CA ALA A 116 13.43 2.05 -0.91
C ALA A 116 12.98 2.91 -2.10
N GLU A 117 11.67 3.11 -2.26
CA GLU A 117 11.08 3.99 -3.28
C GLU A 117 11.17 5.50 -2.91
N GLY A 118 11.65 5.83 -1.70
CA GLY A 118 11.87 7.20 -1.24
C GLY A 118 10.61 7.95 -0.80
N TYR A 119 9.50 7.25 -0.52
CA TYR A 119 8.34 7.85 0.14
C TYR A 119 8.54 8.01 1.64
N LEU A 120 9.33 7.11 2.25
CA LEU A 120 9.64 7.12 3.68
C LEU A 120 11.13 7.24 3.91
N ARG A 121 11.53 7.86 5.02
CA ARG A 121 12.89 7.79 5.56
C ARG A 121 12.87 7.14 6.93
N ALA A 122 13.77 6.18 7.14
CA ALA A 122 13.98 5.55 8.42
C ALA A 122 14.86 6.44 9.30
N GLU A 123 14.34 6.88 10.44
CA GLU A 123 15.08 7.59 11.49
C GLU A 123 15.31 6.67 12.68
N LYS A 124 16.54 6.66 13.20
CA LYS A 124 16.87 5.93 14.44
C LYS A 124 16.58 6.84 15.61
N ARG A 125 15.53 6.55 16.39
CA ARG A 125 15.26 7.19 17.68
C ARG A 125 15.76 6.29 18.80
N ARG A 126 16.42 6.85 19.81
CA ARG A 126 16.75 6.12 21.05
C ARG A 126 15.68 6.40 22.08
N VAL A 127 14.96 5.37 22.52
CA VAL A 127 13.99 5.47 23.61
C VAL A 127 14.65 4.92 24.87
N PHE A 128 14.68 5.68 25.95
CA PHE A 128 15.34 5.34 27.22
C PHE A 128 16.83 4.94 27.13
N GLY A 129 17.57 5.42 26.12
CA GLY A 129 19.03 5.24 26.03
C GLY A 129 19.52 3.83 25.64
N VAL A 130 18.67 2.81 25.63
CA VAL A 130 19.11 1.40 25.47
C VAL A 130 18.54 0.71 24.22
N PHE A 131 17.36 1.12 23.71
CA PHE A 131 16.75 0.46 22.55
C PHE A 131 16.57 1.44 21.37
N PRO A 132 17.32 1.28 20.28
CA PRO A 132 17.04 2.00 19.05
C PRO A 132 15.69 1.53 18.50
N THR A 133 14.76 2.47 18.35
CA THR A 133 13.50 2.27 17.62
C THR A 133 13.65 2.93 16.26
N VAL A 134 13.26 2.22 15.21
CA VAL A 134 13.16 2.80 13.86
C VAL A 134 11.79 3.47 13.76
N GLU A 135 11.81 4.78 13.54
CA GLU A 135 10.63 5.57 13.20
C GLU A 135 10.71 5.92 11.72
N TYR A 136 9.59 5.78 11.00
CA TYR A 136 9.52 6.19 9.61
C TYR A 136 8.94 7.60 9.56
N VAL A 137 9.56 8.49 8.81
CA VAL A 137 9.05 9.83 8.50
C VAL A 137 8.65 9.91 7.04
N LEU A 138 7.59 10.66 6.76
CA LEU A 138 7.10 10.86 5.40
C LEU A 138 7.95 11.91 4.66
N GLU A 139 8.57 11.51 3.56
CA GLU A 139 9.41 12.40 2.73
C GLU A 139 8.60 13.07 1.62
N ARG A 140 7.79 12.30 0.89
CA ARG A 140 7.00 12.80 -0.24
C ARG A 140 5.60 13.23 0.18
N VAL A 141 5.52 14.27 1.01
CA VAL A 141 4.23 14.78 1.53
C VAL A 141 3.27 15.16 0.40
N ALA A 142 3.75 15.88 -0.62
CA ALA A 142 2.93 16.30 -1.76
C ALA A 142 2.32 15.11 -2.54
N ALA A 143 3.05 14.00 -2.67
CA ALA A 143 2.53 12.81 -3.33
C ALA A 143 1.42 12.14 -2.50
N VAL A 144 1.54 12.14 -1.17
CA VAL A 144 0.49 11.64 -0.28
C VAL A 144 -0.73 12.56 -0.27
N ASP A 145 -0.54 13.88 -0.31
CA ASP A 145 -1.65 14.83 -0.42
C ASP A 145 -2.40 14.67 -1.75
N ALA A 146 -1.69 14.46 -2.86
CA ALA A 146 -2.30 14.14 -4.14
C ALA A 146 -3.11 12.83 -4.08
N LEU A 147 -2.56 11.77 -3.48
CA LEU A 147 -3.26 10.51 -3.26
C LEU A 147 -4.52 10.68 -2.38
N ARG A 148 -4.44 11.53 -1.35
CA ARG A 148 -5.58 11.86 -0.49
C ARG A 148 -6.65 12.64 -1.26
N ALA A 149 -6.26 13.56 -2.13
CA ALA A 149 -7.19 14.32 -2.96
C ALA A 149 -7.92 13.40 -3.95
N GLU A 150 -7.18 12.48 -4.61
CA GLU A 150 -7.76 11.47 -5.50
C GLU A 150 -8.77 10.59 -4.76
N ALA A 151 -8.41 10.09 -3.57
CA ALA A 151 -9.31 9.27 -2.76
C ALA A 151 -10.57 10.04 -2.33
N ARG A 152 -10.45 11.31 -1.95
CA ARG A 152 -11.61 12.16 -1.62
C ARG A 152 -12.50 12.39 -2.83
N GLN A 153 -11.93 12.69 -4.00
CA GLN A 153 -12.71 12.90 -5.22
C GLN A 153 -13.58 11.67 -5.57
N VAL A 154 -13.04 10.46 -5.38
CA VAL A 154 -13.81 9.23 -5.60
C VAL A 154 -14.91 9.05 -4.55
N LEU A 155 -14.66 9.41 -3.28
CA LEU A 155 -15.62 9.28 -2.19
C LEU A 155 -16.71 10.36 -2.21
N ASP A 156 -16.37 11.58 -2.62
CA ASP A 156 -17.25 12.75 -2.65
C ASP A 156 -18.17 12.77 -3.88
N GLY A 157 -18.00 11.84 -4.82
CA GLY A 157 -19.04 11.47 -5.79
C GLY A 157 -19.02 12.16 -7.15
N ASP A 158 -17.94 12.84 -7.54
CA ASP A 158 -17.78 13.38 -8.91
C ASP A 158 -17.34 12.33 -9.95
N ARG A 159 -17.35 11.05 -9.57
CA ARG A 159 -17.31 9.92 -10.50
C ARG A 159 -18.36 8.89 -10.07
N PRO A 160 -19.32 8.53 -10.94
CA PRO A 160 -20.15 7.36 -10.70
C PRO A 160 -19.23 6.16 -10.45
N ALA A 161 -19.53 5.34 -9.43
CA ALA A 161 -18.81 4.09 -9.17
C ALA A 161 -18.83 3.13 -10.39
N ALA A 162 -19.68 3.40 -11.38
CA ALA A 162 -19.75 2.74 -12.68
C ALA A 162 -18.58 3.07 -13.64
N GLU A 163 -17.81 4.14 -13.43
CA GLU A 163 -16.65 4.52 -14.28
C GLU A 163 -15.29 4.05 -13.72
N VAL A 164 -15.27 3.27 -12.63
CA VAL A 164 -14.05 2.59 -12.13
C VAL A 164 -13.87 1.21 -12.78
N THR A 165 -14.73 0.86 -13.74
CA THR A 165 -14.57 -0.32 -14.59
C THR A 165 -14.02 0.17 -15.93
N GLU A 166 -12.85 -0.36 -16.33
CA GLU A 166 -12.14 -0.13 -17.60
C GLU A 166 -11.05 0.97 -17.69
N LEU A 167 -10.10 1.00 -16.74
CA LEU A 167 -8.73 1.46 -17.08
C LEU A 167 -7.68 0.39 -16.76
N THR A 168 -8.01 -0.84 -17.14
CA THR A 168 -7.08 -1.98 -17.28
C THR A 168 -7.58 -2.89 -18.41
N ALA A 169 -7.68 -2.35 -19.61
CA ALA A 169 -7.81 -3.13 -20.84
C ALA A 169 -7.18 -2.33 -21.99
N ALA A 170 -5.85 -2.41 -22.08
CA ALA A 170 -4.98 -2.20 -23.26
C ALA A 170 -3.69 -1.44 -22.91
N ALA A 171 -2.63 -2.19 -22.67
CA ALA A 171 -1.29 -1.94 -23.21
C ALA A 171 -0.47 -3.23 -23.08
#